data_AF-A0AAD7CM77-F1
#
_entry.id   AF-A0AAD7CM77-F1
#
_cell.length_a   1.000
_cell.length_b   1.000
_cell.length_c   1.000
_cell.angle_alpha   90.00
_cell.angle_beta   90.00
_cell.angle_gamma   90.00
#
_symmetry.space_group_name_H-M   'P 1'
#
loop_
_entity.id
_entity.type
_entity.pdbx_description
1 polymer ?
#
loop_
_entity_poly.entity_id
_entity_poly.type
_entity_poly.pdbx_seq_one_letter_code
_entity_poly.pdbx_strand_id
1 'polypeptide(L)'
;EIARYDTEISRVKAQLGRLEADHAALHTHYVTCRGLLSPIRRLPSEILVDIFALCAGSFAPECDIGGDGQETPVAIEMSRIAQMPLLTASAVCSRWHTIVMGTPTLWDTVELNSVLWTAPDAN
;
A
#
# COMPACT_ATOMS: atom_id res chain seq x y z
N GLU A 1 -19.63 10.15 49.91
CA GLU A 1 -19.76 10.99 48.69
C GLU A 1 -18.73 10.65 47.61
N ILE A 2 -17.44 10.49 47.95
CA ILE A 2 -16.38 10.14 46.97
C ILE A 2 -16.71 8.86 46.17
N ALA A 3 -17.12 7.78 46.84
CA ALA A 3 -17.50 6.53 46.17
C ALA A 3 -18.63 6.66 45.14
N ARG A 4 -19.53 7.64 45.31
CA ARG A 4 -20.61 7.94 44.34
C ARG A 4 -20.04 8.62 43.08
N TYR A 5 -19.03 9.47 43.25
CA TYR A 5 -18.35 10.08 42.11
C TYR A 5 -17.47 9.07 41.38
N ASP A 6 -16.84 8.13 42.08
CA ASP A 6 -16.05 7.07 41.46
C ASP A 6 -16.89 6.15 40.57
N THR A 7 -18.11 5.79 41.02
CA THR A 7 -19.06 5.01 40.20
C THR A 7 -19.52 5.80 38.99
N GLU A 8 -19.78 7.10 39.15
CA GLU A 8 -20.21 7.97 38.04
C GLU A 8 -19.09 8.19 37.02
N ILE A 9 -17.84 8.40 37.47
CA ILE A 9 -16.66 8.48 36.61
C ILE A 9 -16.49 7.18 35.82
N SER A 10 -16.64 6.03 36.49
CA SER A 10 -16.53 4.71 35.86
C SER A 10 -17.61 4.52 34.80
N ARG A 11 -18.85 4.95 35.09
CA ARG A 11 -19.99 4.91 34.15
C ARG A 11 -19.73 5.75 32.90
N VAL A 12 -19.30 7.00 33.09
CA VAL A 12 -19.02 7.92 31.98
C VAL A 12 -17.85 7.44 31.13
N LYS A 13 -16.76 6.93 31.75
CA LYS A 13 -15.64 6.32 31.01
C LYS A 13 -16.09 5.12 30.18
N ALA A 14 -16.93 4.26 30.73
CA ALA A 14 -17.49 3.13 30.00
C ALA A 14 -18.40 3.57 28.84
N GLN A 15 -19.16 4.66 29.00
CA GLN A 15 -19.94 5.25 27.91
C GLN A 15 -19.06 5.82 26.81
N LEU A 16 -17.99 6.55 27.18
CA LEU A 16 -17.03 7.10 26.23
C LEU A 16 -16.37 5.99 25.41
N GLY A 17 -15.86 4.94 26.06
CA GLY A 17 -15.22 3.82 25.36
C GLY A 17 -16.15 3.11 24.38
N ARG A 18 -17.45 3.01 24.69
CA ARG A 18 -18.44 2.47 23.74
C ARG A 18 -18.63 3.39 22.54
N LEU A 19 -18.81 4.69 22.76
CA LEU A 19 -18.98 5.65 21.67
C LEU A 19 -17.75 5.73 20.76
N GLU A 20 -16.54 5.64 21.33
CA GLU A 20 -15.29 5.58 20.56
C GLU A 20 -15.21 4.32 19.69
N ALA A 21 -15.58 3.17 20.24
CA ALA A 21 -15.65 1.91 19.49
C ALA A 21 -16.68 1.98 18.36
N ASP A 22 -17.88 2.50 18.64
CA ASP A 22 -18.94 2.68 17.64
C ASP A 22 -18.52 3.65 16.53
N HIS A 23 -17.87 4.76 16.90
CA HIS A 23 -17.33 5.72 15.94
C HIS A 23 -16.26 5.09 15.05
N ALA A 24 -15.33 4.31 15.62
CA ALA A 24 -14.31 3.61 14.85
C ALA A 24 -14.91 2.59 13.87
N ALA A 25 -15.92 1.84 14.30
CA ALA A 25 -16.64 0.89 13.45
C ALA A 25 -17.36 1.60 12.30
N LEU A 26 -18.10 2.68 12.60
CA LEU A 26 -18.81 3.46 11.60
C LEU A 26 -17.86 4.15 10.61
N HIS A 27 -16.75 4.70 11.10
CA HIS A 27 -15.73 5.30 10.25
C HIS A 27 -15.12 4.27 9.28
N THR A 28 -14.82 3.06 9.76
CA THR A 28 -14.32 1.96 8.93
C THR A 28 -15.32 1.57 7.84
N HIS A 29 -16.61 1.48 8.19
CA HIS A 29 -17.68 1.20 7.24
C HIS A 29 -17.81 2.33 6.20
N TYR A 30 -17.81 3.58 6.64
CA TYR A 30 -17.86 4.76 5.77
C TYR A 30 -16.71 4.79 4.77
N VAL A 31 -15.46 4.59 5.22
CA VAL A 31 -14.28 4.56 4.33
C VAL A 31 -14.42 3.43 3.31
N THR A 32 -14.90 2.27 3.72
CA THR A 32 -15.13 1.14 2.82
C THR A 32 -16.17 1.47 1.76
N CYS A 33 -17.35 1.97 2.16
CA CYS A 33 -18.42 2.38 1.25
C CYS A 33 -18.02 3.54 0.33
N ARG A 34 -17.25 4.50 0.84
CA ARG A 34 -16.72 5.60 0.01
C ARG A 34 -15.71 5.08 -1.00
N GLY A 35 -14.85 4.16 -0.60
CA GLY A 35 -14.02 3.38 -1.51
C GLY A 35 -14.86 2.72 -2.58
N LEU A 36 -16.04 2.17 -2.21
CA LEU A 36 -17.00 1.55 -3.12
C LEU A 36 -17.47 2.48 -4.27
N LEU A 37 -17.48 3.78 -4.03
CA LEU A 37 -17.92 4.80 -4.98
C LEU A 37 -16.76 5.47 -5.73
N SER A 38 -15.51 5.04 -5.49
CA SER A 38 -14.34 5.64 -6.14
C SER A 38 -14.43 5.55 -7.66
N PRO A 39 -14.26 6.68 -8.39
CA PRO A 39 -14.34 6.73 -9.86
C PRO A 39 -13.47 5.67 -10.54
N ILE A 40 -12.31 5.36 -9.97
CA ILE A 40 -11.34 4.43 -10.55
C ILE A 40 -11.87 2.99 -10.67
N ARG A 41 -12.87 2.62 -9.87
CA ARG A 41 -13.50 1.30 -9.93
C ARG A 41 -14.66 1.25 -10.94
N ARG A 42 -15.05 2.41 -11.48
CA ARG A 42 -16.03 2.57 -12.56
C ARG A 42 -15.38 2.70 -13.93
N LEU A 43 -14.06 2.90 -13.99
CA LEU A 43 -13.34 2.96 -15.25
C LEU A 43 -13.39 1.59 -15.96
N PRO A 44 -13.52 1.57 -17.30
CA PRO A 44 -13.27 0.37 -18.09
C PRO A 44 -11.85 -0.16 -17.89
N SER A 45 -11.63 -1.44 -18.17
CA SER A 45 -10.32 -2.07 -17.95
C SER A 45 -9.27 -1.53 -18.91
N GLU A 46 -9.66 -1.15 -20.12
CA GLU A 46 -8.82 -0.55 -21.15
C GLU A 46 -8.21 0.77 -20.66
N ILE A 47 -9.03 1.64 -20.05
CA ILE A 47 -8.57 2.91 -19.50
C ILE A 47 -7.63 2.69 -18.31
N LEU A 48 -7.87 1.66 -17.49
CA LEU A 48 -6.94 1.32 -16.40
C LEU A 48 -5.59 0.83 -16.95
N VAL A 49 -5.58 0.05 -18.03
CA VAL A 49 -4.34 -0.37 -18.70
C VAL A 49 -3.57 0.85 -19.20
N ASP A 50 -4.23 1.80 -19.86
CA ASP A 50 -3.59 3.01 -20.36
C ASP A 50 -2.98 3.84 -19.22
N ILE A 51 -3.70 3.98 -18.10
CA ILE A 51 -3.20 4.66 -16.89
C ILE A 51 -1.97 3.92 -16.35
N PHE A 52 -2.03 2.60 -16.20
CA PHE A 52 -0.90 1.82 -15.69
C PHE A 52 0.33 1.89 -16.62
N ALA A 53 0.13 1.93 -17.93
CA ALA A 53 1.20 2.11 -18.90
C ALA A 53 1.92 3.46 -18.72
N LEU A 54 1.17 4.53 -18.47
CA LEU A 54 1.75 5.84 -18.14
C LEU A 54 2.51 5.83 -16.80
N CYS A 55 2.01 5.09 -15.81
CA CYS A 55 2.68 4.94 -14.51
C CYS A 55 3.97 4.12 -14.60
N ALA A 56 4.04 3.12 -15.47
CA ALA A 56 5.21 2.26 -15.63
C ALA A 56 6.48 3.05 -16.00
N GLY A 57 6.36 4.11 -16.80
CA GLY A 57 7.48 4.96 -17.21
C GLY A 57 7.77 6.17 -16.32
N SER A 58 6.93 6.46 -15.30
CA SER A 58 6.96 7.76 -14.60
C SER A 58 7.64 7.75 -13.23
N PHE A 59 8.02 6.60 -12.69
CA PHE A 59 8.63 6.54 -11.37
C PHE A 59 9.87 5.63 -11.42
N ALA A 60 11.03 6.24 -11.58
CA ALA A 60 12.21 5.68 -10.94
C ALA A 60 11.99 5.93 -9.44
N PRO A 61 11.78 4.89 -8.61
CA PRO A 61 11.77 5.11 -7.18
C PRO A 61 13.15 5.65 -6.80
N GLU A 62 13.22 6.90 -6.35
CA GLU A 62 14.26 7.31 -5.44
C GLU A 62 14.09 6.42 -4.22
N CYS A 63 14.73 5.25 -4.25
CA CYS A 63 14.80 4.42 -3.06
C CYS A 63 15.57 5.26 -2.04
N ASP A 64 14.85 5.86 -1.09
CA ASP A 64 15.41 6.25 0.18
C ASP A 64 15.90 4.94 0.82
N ILE A 65 17.14 4.55 0.51
CA ILE A 65 17.87 3.49 1.22
C ILE A 65 18.23 4.09 2.59
N GLY A 66 17.21 4.35 3.41
CA GLY A 66 17.32 4.71 4.82
C GLY A 66 17.47 3.45 5.66
N GLY A 67 18.44 2.61 5.29
CA GLY A 67 18.75 1.37 5.99
C GLY A 67 20.00 1.56 6.83
N ASP A 68 19.94 1.12 8.08
CA ASP A 68 21.01 1.14 9.08
C ASP A 68 22.20 0.25 8.66
N GLY A 69 22.90 0.55 7.55
CA GLY A 69 24.16 -0.05 7.12
C GLY A 69 24.24 -1.59 6.96
N GLN A 70 23.14 -2.33 7.10
CA GLN A 70 23.16 -3.80 7.30
C GLN A 70 22.35 -4.59 6.26
N GLU A 71 21.74 -3.93 5.27
CA GLU A 71 20.95 -4.60 4.23
C GLU A 71 21.84 -5.20 3.14
N THR A 72 21.54 -6.45 2.74
CA THR A 72 22.25 -7.10 1.63
C THR A 72 21.88 -6.44 0.29
N PRO A 73 22.79 -6.40 -0.70
CA PRO A 73 22.50 -5.87 -2.03
C PRO A 73 21.23 -6.45 -2.69
N VAL A 74 21.00 -7.75 -2.50
CA VAL A 74 19.80 -8.44 -3.00
C VAL A 74 18.53 -7.95 -2.30
N ALA A 75 18.56 -7.69 -0.99
CA ALA A 75 17.42 -7.17 -0.24
C ALA A 75 17.05 -5.75 -0.71
N ILE A 76 18.06 -4.90 -0.96
CA ILE A 76 17.88 -3.55 -1.49
C ILE A 76 17.18 -3.61 -2.86
N GLU A 77 17.65 -4.47 -3.76
CA GLU A 77 17.03 -4.62 -5.07
C GLU A 77 15.59 -5.15 -4.98
N MET A 78 15.35 -6.13 -4.12
CA MET A 78 14.02 -6.71 -3.96
C MET A 78 13.03 -5.67 -3.41
N SER A 79 13.48 -4.81 -2.49
CA SER A 79 12.71 -3.65 -2.01
C SER A 79 12.45 -2.61 -3.10
N ARG A 80 13.43 -2.34 -3.97
CA ARG A 80 13.27 -1.44 -5.13
C ARG A 80 12.24 -2.00 -6.12
N ILE A 81 12.37 -3.28 -6.46
CA ILE A 81 11.44 -3.96 -7.38
C ILE A 81 10.03 -3.94 -6.78
N ALA A 82 9.86 -4.25 -5.49
CA ALA A 82 8.55 -4.22 -4.83
C ALA A 82 7.88 -2.84 -4.89
N GLN A 83 8.66 -1.76 -4.96
CA GLN A 83 8.19 -0.39 -5.10
C GLN A 83 7.93 0.03 -6.55
N MET A 84 8.11 -0.87 -7.53
CA MET A 84 7.74 -0.57 -8.91
C MET A 84 6.26 -0.15 -8.99
N PRO A 85 5.92 0.89 -9.78
CA PRO A 85 4.56 1.42 -9.85
C PRO A 85 3.51 0.37 -10.18
N LEU A 86 3.86 -0.58 -11.06
CA LEU A 86 2.97 -1.66 -11.47
C LEU A 86 2.71 -2.64 -10.32
N LEU A 87 3.75 -3.03 -9.56
CA LEU A 87 3.56 -3.89 -8.39
C LEU A 87 2.78 -3.16 -7.29
N THR A 88 3.09 -1.90 -7.04
CA THR A 88 2.34 -1.05 -6.11
C THR A 88 0.87 -0.94 -6.50
N ALA A 89 0.57 -0.72 -7.79
CA ALA A 89 -0.80 -0.70 -8.31
C ALA A 89 -1.48 -2.07 -8.15
N SER A 90 -0.76 -3.17 -8.39
CA SER A 90 -1.30 -4.52 -8.25
C SER A 90 -1.77 -4.83 -6.80
N ALA A 91 -1.17 -4.19 -5.79
CA ALA A 91 -1.51 -4.38 -4.39
C ALA A 91 -2.81 -3.65 -3.95
N VAL A 92 -3.38 -2.76 -4.78
CA VAL A 92 -4.53 -1.93 -4.40
C VAL A 92 -5.83 -2.75 -4.26
N CYS A 93 -6.15 -3.58 -5.24
CA CYS A 93 -7.31 -4.48 -5.18
C CYS A 93 -7.19 -5.63 -6.20
N SER A 94 -8.01 -6.68 -6.02
CA SER A 94 -8.01 -7.87 -6.90
C SER A 94 -8.23 -7.54 -8.38
N ARG A 95 -9.06 -6.54 -8.69
CA ARG A 95 -9.29 -6.10 -10.08
C ARG A 95 -8.02 -5.51 -10.69
N TRP A 96 -7.32 -4.65 -9.95
CA TRP A 96 -6.09 -4.03 -10.44
C TRP A 96 -4.98 -5.07 -10.58
N HIS A 97 -4.85 -5.96 -9.60
CA HIS A 97 -3.93 -7.10 -9.69
C HIS A 97 -4.17 -7.91 -10.96
N THR A 98 -5.43 -8.25 -11.26
CA THR A 98 -5.80 -9.02 -12.45
C THR A 98 -5.43 -8.28 -13.74
N ILE A 99 -5.71 -6.98 -13.82
CA ILE A 99 -5.40 -6.18 -15.00
C ILE A 99 -3.87 -6.05 -15.17
N VAL A 100 -3.16 -5.68 -14.11
CA VAL A 100 -1.71 -5.47 -14.15
C VAL A 100 -0.99 -6.76 -14.51
N MET A 101 -1.29 -7.89 -13.86
CA MET A 101 -0.63 -9.17 -14.12
C MET A 101 -1.11 -9.83 -15.42
N GLY A 102 -2.34 -9.54 -15.85
CA GLY A 102 -2.94 -10.11 -17.06
C GLY A 102 -2.65 -9.34 -18.34
N THR A 103 -1.91 -8.23 -18.28
CA THR A 103 -1.60 -7.38 -19.44
C THR A 103 -0.10 -7.40 -19.71
N PRO A 104 0.39 -8.27 -20.60
CA PRO A 104 1.83 -8.44 -20.85
C PRO A 104 2.55 -7.18 -21.32
N THR A 105 1.86 -6.31 -22.06
CA THR A 105 2.43 -5.06 -22.57
C THR A 105 2.81 -4.05 -21.48
N LEU A 106 2.29 -4.20 -20.25
CA LEU A 106 2.74 -3.41 -19.11
C LEU A 106 4.12 -3.85 -18.60
N TRP A 107 4.54 -5.07 -18.91
CA TRP A 107 5.78 -5.69 -18.44
C TRP A 107 6.83 -5.85 -19.53
N ASP A 108 6.71 -5.08 -20.63
CA ASP A 108 7.64 -5.16 -21.76
C ASP A 108 9.07 -4.73 -21.37
N THR A 109 9.19 -3.89 -20.34
CA THR A 109 10.48 -3.46 -19.78
C THR A 109 10.54 -3.76 -18.29
N VAL A 110 11.56 -4.50 -17.87
CA VAL A 110 11.91 -4.71 -16.47
C VAL A 110 13.38 -4.32 -16.28
N GLU A 111 13.60 -3.26 -15.53
CA GLU A 111 14.95 -2.79 -15.21
C GLU A 111 15.46 -3.50 -13.95
N LEU A 112 16.62 -4.15 -14.07
CA LEU A 112 17.32 -4.79 -12.97
C LEU A 112 18.66 -4.08 -12.75
N ASN A 113 18.99 -3.79 -11.49
CA ASN A 113 20.29 -3.24 -11.15
C ASN A 113 21.30 -4.37 -10.98
N SER A 114 22.04 -4.69 -12.05
CA SER A 114 23.02 -5.78 -12.04
C SER A 114 24.12 -5.64 -10.97
N VAL A 115 24.43 -4.42 -10.53
CA VAL A 115 25.46 -4.13 -9.52
C VAL A 115 25.08 -4.70 -8.15
N LEU A 116 23.78 -4.83 -7.88
CA LEU A 116 23.28 -5.39 -6.62
C LEU A 116 23.25 -6.93 -6.61
N TRP A 117 23.54 -7.57 -7.75
CA TRP A 117 23.57 -9.04 -7.88
C TRP A 117 24.96 -9.61 -8.08
N THR A 118 25.96 -8.77 -8.37
CA THR A 118 27.35 -9.20 -8.43
C THR A 118 27.87 -9.42 -7.01
N ALA A 119 28.34 -10.63 -6.72
CA ALA A 119 29.11 -10.88 -5.51
C ALA A 119 30.30 -9.90 -5.48
N PRO A 120 30.70 -9.36 -4.31
CA PRO A 120 31.99 -8.71 -4.22
C PRO A 120 33.02 -9.76 -4.60
N ASP A 121 33.66 -9.59 -5.75
CA ASP A 121 34.57 -10.58 -6.29
C ASP A 121 35.58 -10.98 -5.24
N ALA A 122 35.71 -12.30 -5.08
CA ALA A 122 36.80 -12.95 -4.40
C ALA A 122 38.11 -12.50 -5.06
N ASN A 123 38.83 -11.61 -4.39
CA ASN A 123 40.28 -11.44 -4.52
C ASN A 123 40.88 -11.06 -3.17
#